data_AF-A0A9P1HQ14-F1
#
_entry.id   AF-A0A9P1HQ14-F1
#
_cell.length_a   1.000
_cell.length_b   1.000
_cell.length_c   1.000
_cell.angle_alpha   90.00
_cell.angle_beta   90.00
_cell.angle_gamma   90.00
#
_symmetry.space_group_name_H-M   'P 1'
#
loop_
_entity.id
_entity.type
_entity.pdbx_description
1 polymer ?
#
loop_
_entity_poly.entity_id
_entity_poly.type
_entity_poly.pdbx_seq_one_letter_code
_entity_poly.pdbx_strand_id
1 'polypeptide(L)'
;MSPPAAMRGMLHSYGRKAMGISFAAAVGGTLVWFFAYTQPRHEKYEQYFKSYDPYTRMKEICAANKGYMHTCPQDLAKKYEEAGKEVASL
;
A
#
# COMPACT_ATOMS: atom_id res chain seq x y z
N MET A 1 56.61 23.38 -19.19
CA MET A 1 56.37 23.03 -17.77
C MET A 1 54.88 23.10 -17.51
N SER A 2 54.26 22.00 -17.08
CA SER A 2 52.86 22.01 -16.61
C SER A 2 52.75 22.76 -15.28
N PRO A 3 51.68 23.52 -15.05
CA PRO A 3 51.48 24.19 -13.76
C PRO A 3 51.34 23.16 -12.63
N PRO A 4 51.84 23.45 -11.41
CA PRO A 4 51.76 22.53 -10.29
C PRO A 4 50.30 22.28 -9.90
N ALA A 5 49.97 21.02 -9.61
CA ALA A 5 48.64 20.64 -9.16
C ALA A 5 48.31 21.33 -7.83
N ALA A 6 47.08 21.84 -7.69
CA ALA A 6 46.62 22.46 -6.44
C ALA A 6 46.47 21.40 -5.34
N MET A 7 47.40 21.37 -4.38
CA MET A 7 47.42 20.36 -3.31
C MET A 7 46.70 20.78 -2.01
N ARG A 8 46.32 22.06 -1.87
CA ARG A 8 45.58 22.55 -0.68
C ARG A 8 44.07 22.32 -0.84
N GLY A 9 43.43 21.86 0.24
CA GLY A 9 41.96 21.71 0.30
C GLY A 9 41.39 20.51 -0.46
N MET A 10 42.24 19.56 -0.86
CA MET A 10 41.85 18.38 -1.67
C MET A 10 40.78 17.51 -0.97
N LEU A 11 40.87 17.35 0.36
CA LEU A 11 39.88 16.60 1.13
C LEU A 11 38.51 17.30 1.18
N HIS A 12 38.49 18.62 1.34
CA HIS A 12 37.24 19.38 1.36
C HIS A 12 36.57 19.44 -0.01
N SER A 13 37.35 19.58 -1.09
CA SER A 13 36.80 19.58 -2.45
C SER A 13 36.21 18.22 -2.82
N TYR A 14 36.88 17.13 -2.43
CA TYR A 14 36.34 15.77 -2.56
C TYR A 14 35.08 15.58 -1.72
N GLY A 15 35.10 15.98 -0.45
CA GLY A 15 33.96 15.85 0.47
C GLY A 15 32.71 16.58 -0.04
N ARG A 16 32.85 17.79 -0.57
CA ARG A 16 31.72 18.54 -1.17
C ARG A 16 31.12 17.83 -2.37
N LYS A 17 31.97 17.27 -3.25
CA LYS A 17 31.50 16.47 -4.39
C LYS A 17 30.79 15.20 -3.93
N ALA A 18 31.38 14.48 -2.97
CA ALA A 18 30.79 13.27 -2.41
C ALA A 18 29.43 13.55 -1.77
N MET A 19 29.27 14.63 -1.00
CA MET A 19 27.98 15.03 -0.43
C MET A 19 26.92 15.30 -1.51
N GLY A 20 27.28 16.00 -2.59
CA GLY A 20 26.37 16.25 -3.71
C GLY A 20 25.93 14.97 -4.41
N ILE A 21 26.88 14.06 -4.68
CA ILE A 21 26.58 12.76 -5.31
C ILE A 21 25.68 11.91 -4.41
N SER A 22 26.02 11.81 -3.13
CA SER A 22 25.23 11.03 -2.16
C SER A 22 23.82 11.58 -2.01
N PHE A 23 23.65 12.90 -1.98
CA PHE A 23 22.33 13.51 -1.93
C PHE A 23 21.51 13.21 -3.19
N ALA A 24 22.10 13.36 -4.38
CA ALA A 24 21.43 13.02 -5.63
C ALA A 24 21.03 11.53 -5.69
N ALA A 25 21.90 10.64 -5.24
CA ALA A 25 21.61 9.21 -5.15
C ALA A 25 20.47 8.92 -4.16
N ALA A 26 20.46 9.57 -3.00
CA ALA A 26 19.39 9.42 -2.01
C ALA A 26 18.03 9.87 -2.57
N VAL A 27 17.96 11.07 -3.17
CA VAL A 27 16.74 11.58 -3.80
C VAL A 27 16.28 10.64 -4.92
N GLY A 28 17.21 10.20 -5.77
CA GLY A 28 16.92 9.24 -6.84
C GLY A 28 16.34 7.93 -6.29
N GLY A 29 16.94 7.36 -5.26
CA GLY A 29 16.45 6.15 -4.60
C GLY A 29 15.05 6.32 -4.00
N THR A 30 14.77 7.46 -3.36
CA THR A 30 13.44 7.77 -2.84
C THR A 30 12.40 7.86 -3.95
N LEU A 31 12.72 8.54 -5.06
CA LEU A 31 11.79 8.64 -6.19
C LEU A 31 11.52 7.28 -6.82
N VAL A 32 12.56 6.46 -7.03
CA VAL A 32 12.40 5.10 -7.55
C VAL A 32 11.50 4.28 -6.64
N TRP A 33 11.73 4.31 -5.33
CA TRP A 33 10.87 3.60 -4.37
C TRP A 33 9.42 4.10 -4.40
N PHE A 34 9.22 5.42 -4.48
CA PHE A 34 7.90 6.01 -4.50
C PHE A 34 7.09 5.53 -5.72
N PHE A 35 7.65 5.70 -6.92
CA PHE A 35 6.97 5.38 -8.18
C PHE A 35 6.90 3.88 -8.47
N ALA A 36 7.93 3.09 -8.13
CA ALA A 36 7.95 1.67 -8.43
C ALA A 36 7.13 0.82 -7.44
N TYR A 37 6.95 1.30 -6.20
CA TYR A 37 6.31 0.49 -5.15
C TYR A 37 5.13 1.19 -4.48
N THR A 38 5.30 2.40 -3.97
CA THR A 38 4.27 3.01 -3.11
C THR A 38 3.05 3.48 -3.91
N GLN A 39 3.26 4.19 -5.01
CA GLN A 39 2.19 4.70 -5.87
C GLN A 39 1.35 3.59 -6.50
N PRO A 40 1.91 2.55 -7.15
CA PRO A 40 1.10 1.50 -7.75
C PRO A 40 0.31 0.70 -6.71
N ARG A 41 0.86 0.53 -5.49
CA ARG A 41 0.11 -0.08 -4.38
C ARG A 41 -1.08 0.79 -3.99
N HIS A 42 -0.85 2.09 -3.79
CA HIS A 42 -1.91 3.04 -3.45
C HIS A 42 -3.03 3.02 -4.49
N GLU A 43 -2.69 3.18 -5.77
CA GLU A 43 -3.65 3.19 -6.87
C GLU A 43 -4.44 1.88 -6.94
N LYS A 44 -3.80 0.73 -6.70
CA LYS A 44 -4.49 -0.57 -6.65
C LYS A 44 -5.55 -0.63 -5.56
N TYR A 45 -5.25 -0.12 -4.37
CA TYR A 45 -6.25 -0.05 -3.30
C TYR A 45 -7.36 0.95 -3.62
N GLU A 46 -7.01 2.11 -4.16
CA GLU A 46 -7.99 3.13 -4.53
C GLU A 46 -8.95 2.60 -5.61
N GLN A 47 -8.45 1.92 -6.63
CA GLN A 47 -9.25 1.25 -7.65
C GLN A 47 -10.14 0.15 -7.06
N TYR A 48 -9.61 -0.66 -6.15
CA TYR A 48 -10.40 -1.69 -5.47
C TYR A 48 -11.58 -1.07 -4.71
N PHE A 49 -11.33 -0.02 -3.90
CA PHE A 49 -12.35 0.59 -3.06
C PHE A 49 -13.34 1.49 -3.81
N LYS A 50 -12.99 1.99 -5.00
CA LYS A 50 -13.92 2.81 -5.83
C LYS A 50 -15.24 2.11 -6.16
N SER A 51 -15.20 0.78 -6.35
CA SER A 51 -16.39 -0.02 -6.67
C SER A 51 -16.64 -1.14 -5.66
N TYR A 52 -16.01 -1.07 -4.49
CA TYR A 52 -16.15 -2.11 -3.48
C TYR A 52 -17.50 -1.99 -2.76
N ASP A 53 -18.42 -2.90 -3.07
CA ASP A 53 -19.64 -3.09 -2.27
C ASP A 53 -19.42 -4.21 -1.23
N PRO A 54 -19.31 -3.86 0.07
CA PRO A 54 -19.11 -4.85 1.12
C PRO A 54 -20.26 -5.85 1.21
N TYR A 55 -21.50 -5.46 0.90
CA TYR A 55 -22.65 -6.35 1.03
C TYR A 55 -22.66 -7.43 -0.05
N THR A 56 -22.41 -7.06 -1.30
CA THR A 56 -22.25 -8.02 -2.39
C THR A 56 -21.08 -8.95 -2.10
N ARG A 57 -19.95 -8.43 -1.61
CA ARG A 57 -18.79 -9.30 -1.33
C ARG A 57 -19.04 -10.27 -0.17
N MET A 58 -19.77 -9.85 0.86
CA MET A 58 -20.21 -10.73 1.95
C MET A 58 -21.09 -11.87 1.43
N LYS A 59 -22.05 -11.56 0.54
CA LYS A 59 -22.91 -12.57 -0.09
C LYS A 59 -22.07 -13.59 -0.88
N GLU A 60 -21.10 -13.12 -1.68
CA GLU A 60 -20.21 -14.00 -2.44
C GLU A 60 -19.37 -14.91 -1.54
N ILE A 61 -18.81 -14.39 -0.45
CA ILE A 61 -18.01 -15.19 0.49
C ILE A 61 -18.87 -16.28 1.14
N CYS A 62 -20.07 -15.91 1.57
CA CYS A 62 -21.00 -16.85 2.18
C CYS A 62 -21.60 -17.86 1.20
N ALA A 63 -21.67 -17.54 -0.09
CA ALA A 63 -22.06 -18.47 -1.15
C ALA A 63 -20.91 -19.44 -1.51
N ALA A 64 -19.68 -18.95 -1.59
CA ALA A 64 -18.52 -19.72 -2.02
C ALA A 64 -17.93 -20.61 -0.92
N ASN A 65 -17.99 -20.17 0.34
CA ASN A 65 -17.38 -20.89 1.47
C ASN A 65 -18.18 -20.67 2.76
N LYS A 66 -19.24 -21.47 2.92
CA LYS A 66 -20.21 -21.38 4.04
C LYS A 66 -19.59 -21.44 5.45
N GLY A 67 -18.35 -21.92 5.59
CA GLY A 67 -17.62 -21.98 6.86
C GLY A 67 -16.60 -20.86 7.08
N TYR A 68 -16.39 -19.95 6.13
CA TYR A 68 -15.41 -18.86 6.28
C TYR A 68 -15.88 -17.78 7.26
N MET A 69 -17.20 -17.58 7.39
CA MET A 69 -17.77 -16.71 8.42
C MET A 69 -18.83 -17.45 9.23
N HIS A 70 -18.69 -17.44 10.56
CA HIS A 70 -19.66 -18.01 11.53
C HIS A 70 -21.00 -17.25 11.60
N THR A 71 -21.16 -16.23 10.76
CA THR A 71 -22.27 -15.27 10.70
C THR A 71 -22.84 -15.19 9.29
N CYS A 72 -22.51 -16.12 8.39
CA CYS A 72 -23.11 -16.12 7.06
C CYS A 72 -24.65 -16.17 7.15
N PRO A 73 -25.39 -15.54 6.23
CA PRO A 73 -26.81 -15.23 6.38
C PRO A 73 -27.74 -16.42 6.68
N GLN A 74 -27.32 -17.67 6.40
CA GLN A 74 -28.04 -18.88 6.82
C GLN A 74 -27.93 -19.12 8.34
N ASP A 75 -26.76 -18.87 8.94
CA ASP A 75 -26.54 -18.92 10.39
C ASP A 75 -26.93 -17.60 11.06
N LEU A 76 -26.84 -16.47 10.35
CA LEU A 76 -27.33 -15.19 10.82
C LEU A 76 -28.85 -15.21 10.93
N ALA A 77 -29.58 -15.60 9.87
CA ALA A 77 -31.04 -15.69 9.90
C ALA A 77 -31.51 -16.62 11.01
N LYS A 78 -30.89 -17.80 11.18
CA LYS A 78 -31.16 -18.70 12.32
C LYS A 78 -30.90 -18.03 13.67
N LYS A 79 -29.79 -17.30 13.85
CA LYS A 79 -29.50 -16.55 15.10
C LYS A 79 -30.46 -15.38 15.33
N TYR A 80 -30.94 -14.71 14.28
CA TYR A 80 -31.92 -13.63 14.38
C TYR A 80 -33.33 -14.16 14.67
N GLU A 81 -33.70 -15.32 14.12
CA GLU A 81 -34.90 -16.10 14.47
C GLU A 81 -34.83 -16.56 15.95
N GLU A 82 -33.70 -17.13 16.38
CA GLU A 82 -33.46 -17.51 17.78
C GLU A 82 -33.45 -16.30 18.74
N ALA A 83 -33.07 -15.12 18.26
CA ALA A 83 -33.07 -13.87 19.02
C ALA A 83 -34.38 -13.07 18.91
N GLY A 84 -35.40 -13.58 18.22
CA GLY A 84 -36.75 -12.98 18.13
C GLY A 84 -36.83 -11.62 17.43
N LYS A 85 -35.89 -11.31 16.52
CA LYS A 85 -35.86 -10.03 15.79
C LYS A 85 -36.29 -10.25 14.33
N GLU A 86 -37.29 -9.52 13.87
CA GLU A 86 -37.75 -9.60 12.49
C GLU A 86 -36.66 -9.16 11.51
N VAL A 87 -36.20 -10.08 10.68
CA VAL A 87 -35.28 -9.81 9.58
C VAL A 87 -36.11 -9.29 8.42
N ALA A 88 -35.84 -8.06 7.97
CA ALA A 88 -36.49 -7.51 6.78
C ALA A 88 -36.28 -8.44 5.58
N SER A 89 -37.33 -8.67 4.79
CA SER A 89 -37.28 -9.54 3.61
C SER A 89 -36.27 -9.03 2.60
N LEU A 90 -35.42 -9.96 2.13
CA LEU A 90 -34.41 -9.80 1.07
C LEU A 90 -34.96 -9.17 -0.22
#